data_AF-A0A918JGB6-F1
#
_entry.id   AF-A0A918JGB6-F1
#
_cell.length_a   1.000
_cell.length_b   1.000
_cell.length_c   1.000
_cell.angle_alpha   90.00
_cell.angle_beta   90.00
_cell.angle_gamma   90.00
#
_symmetry.space_group_name_H-M   'P 1'
#
loop_
_entity.id
_entity.type
_entity.pdbx_description
1 polymer ?
#
loop_
_entity_poly.entity_id
_entity_poly.type
_entity_poly.pdbx_seq_one_letter_code
_entity_poly.pdbx_strand_id
1 'polypeptide(L)' 'MTSDHSIANMEGLQAAITNGETQRVKELLGDQALDKLQKKYLIELAELNGSHEIADVLKNTPAH' A
#
# COMPACT_ATOMS: atom_id res chain seq x y z
N MET A 1 8.50 -5.55 21.69
CA MET A 1 8.46 -6.18 20.36
C MET A 1 8.05 -5.08 19.39
N THR A 2 8.83 -4.90 18.33
CA THR A 2 9.02 -3.66 17.55
C THR A 2 7.77 -3.22 16.79
N SER A 3 7.16 -2.11 17.24
CA SER A 3 6.04 -1.44 16.56
C SER A 3 6.50 -0.39 15.53
N ASP A 4 7.80 -0.35 15.19
CA ASP A 4 8.40 0.67 14.33
C ASP A 4 8.20 0.46 12.83
N HIS A 5 7.69 -0.70 12.39
CA HIS A 5 7.50 -0.99 10.96
C HIS A 5 6.27 -0.32 10.32
N SER A 6 5.30 0.14 11.12
CA SER A 6 4.02 0.61 10.58
C SER A 6 4.09 1.99 9.92
N ILE A 7 4.97 2.89 10.37
CA ILE A 7 5.01 4.27 9.86
C ILE A 7 5.97 4.41 8.67
N ALA A 8 7.18 3.86 8.76
CA ALA A 8 8.18 3.94 7.67
C ALA A 8 7.72 3.19 6.41
N ASN A 9 7.03 2.05 6.55
CA ASN A 9 6.47 1.34 5.39
C ASN A 9 5.31 2.14 4.75
N MET A 10 4.58 2.95 5.52
CA MET A 10 3.43 3.70 5.01
C MET A 10 3.83 4.90 4.15
N GLU A 11 4.84 5.67 4.55
CA GLU A 11 5.36 6.76 3.71
C GLU A 11 5.97 6.21 2.41
N GLY A 12 6.71 5.10 2.49
CA GLY A 12 7.25 4.42 1.31
C GLY A 12 6.15 3.92 0.37
N LEU A 13 5.07 3.33 0.92
CA LEU A 13 3.93 2.88 0.13
C LEU A 13 3.23 4.05 -0.56
N GLN A 14 2.94 5.14 0.16
CA GLN A 14 2.31 6.33 -0.42
C GLN A 14 3.15 6.92 -1.56
N ALA A 15 4.47 7.03 -1.37
CA ALA A 15 5.38 7.52 -2.40
C ALA A 15 5.38 6.61 -3.63
N ALA A 16 5.52 5.30 -3.44
CA ALA A 16 5.51 4.33 -4.53
C ALA A 16 4.17 4.34 -5.30
N ILE A 17 3.03 4.46 -4.60
CA ILE A 17 1.71 4.60 -5.22
C ILE A 17 1.61 5.88 -6.05
N THR A 18 2.05 7.01 -5.49
CA THR A 18 2.00 8.32 -6.17
C THR A 18 2.93 8.38 -7.39
N ASN A 19 4.04 7.64 -7.36
CA ASN A 19 4.96 7.52 -8.49
C ASN A 19 4.54 6.45 -9.52
N GLY A 20 3.49 5.66 -9.25
CA GLY A 20 3.06 4.57 -10.14
C GLY A 20 3.99 3.35 -10.13
N GLU A 21 4.78 3.15 -9.07
CA GLU A 21 5.80 2.11 -8.97
C GLU A 21 5.21 0.77 -8.49
N THR A 22 4.42 0.09 -9.33
CA THR A 22 3.70 -1.14 -8.94
C THR A 22 4.61 -2.20 -8.29
N GLN A 23 5.80 -2.43 -8.85
CA GLN A 23 6.73 -3.43 -8.31
C GLN A 23 7.22 -3.05 -6.91
N ARG A 24 7.51 -1.77 -6.70
CA ARG A 24 7.94 -1.26 -5.39
C ARG A 24 6.84 -1.37 -4.35
N VAL A 25 5.58 -1.13 -4.75
CA VAL A 25 4.41 -1.36 -3.89
C VAL A 25 4.34 -2.82 -3.45
N LYS A 26 4.51 -3.79 -4.37
CA LYS A 26 4.51 -5.22 -4.04
C LYS A 26 5.63 -5.60 -3.05
N GLU A 27 6.83 -5.07 -3.26
CA GLU A 27 7.98 -5.30 -2.36
C GLU A 27 7.75 -4.74 -0.95
N LEU A 28 7.18 -3.54 -0.85
CA LEU A 28 6.91 -2.88 0.42
C LEU A 28 5.75 -3.52 1.18
N LEU A 29 4.75 -4.07 0.47
CA LEU A 29 3.67 -4.84 1.09
C LEU A 29 4.16 -6.20 1.61
N GLY A 30 5.02 -6.89 0.84
CA GLY A 30 5.45 -8.24 1.15
C GLY A 30 4.27 -9.16 1.48
N ASP A 31 4.38 -9.93 2.56
CA ASP A 31 3.31 -10.78 3.10
C ASP A 31 2.52 -10.10 4.24
N GLN A 32 2.63 -8.77 4.38
CA GLN A 32 2.00 -8.05 5.47
C GLN A 32 0.50 -7.88 5.23
N ALA A 33 -0.29 -8.10 6.29
CA ALA A 33 -1.69 -7.69 6.31
C ALA A 33 -1.79 -6.20 6.66
N LEU A 34 -2.59 -5.45 5.89
CA LEU A 34 -2.87 -4.05 6.18
C LEU A 34 -3.99 -3.93 7.21
N ASP A 35 -4.00 -2.85 7.99
CA ASP A 35 -5.23 -2.48 8.70
C ASP A 35 -6.28 -2.04 7.67
N LYS A 36 -7.58 -2.30 7.93
CA LYS A 36 -8.67 -1.95 7.01
C LYS A 36 -8.69 -0.49 6.60
N LEU A 37 -8.40 0.43 7.54
CA LEU A 37 -8.38 1.87 7.26
C LEU A 37 -7.20 2.22 6.36
N GLN A 38 -6.02 1.66 6.65
CA GLN A 38 -4.82 1.86 5.82
C GLN A 38 -5.05 1.33 4.40
N LYS A 39 -5.58 0.11 4.28
CA LYS A 39 -5.91 -0.51 2.98
C LYS A 39 -6.85 0.37 2.17
N LYS A 40 -7.94 0.84 2.78
CA LYS A 40 -8.91 1.72 2.10
C LYS A 40 -8.25 3.00 1.63
N TYR A 41 -7.47 3.65 2.48
CA TYR A 41 -6.76 4.88 2.13
C TYR A 41 -5.78 4.70 0.96
N LEU A 42 -4.99 3.63 0.96
CA LEU A 42 -4.03 3.37 -0.12
C LEU A 42 -4.73 3.05 -1.46
N ILE A 43 -5.87 2.36 -1.42
CA ILE A 43 -6.69 2.11 -2.62
C ILE A 43 -7.21 3.43 -3.20
N GLU A 44 -7.77 4.30 -2.35
CA GLU A 44 -8.26 5.62 -2.78
C GLU A 44 -7.13 6.45 -3.39
N LEU A 45 -5.93 6.43 -2.78
CA LEU A 45 -4.75 7.12 -3.32
C LEU A 45 -4.35 6.59 -4.71
N ALA A 46 -4.35 5.26 -4.90
CA ALA A 46 -4.02 4.64 -6.19
C ALA A 46 -5.05 4.98 -7.27
N GLU A 47 -6.33 4.99 -6.93
CA GLU A 47 -7.43 5.36 -7.84
C GLU A 47 -7.35 6.84 -8.23
N LEU A 48 -7.07 7.73 -7.27
CA LEU A 48 -6.85 9.16 -7.53
C LEU A 48 -5.64 9.41 -8.46
N ASN A 49 -4.60 8.58 -8.35
CA ASN A 49 -3.43 8.66 -9.22
C ASN A 49 -3.63 7.96 -10.58
N GLY A 50 -4.83 7.45 -10.87
CA GLY A 50 -5.13 6.71 -12.12
C GLY A 50 -4.41 5.36 -12.24
N SER A 51 -3.83 4.85 -11.15
CA SER A 51 -3.02 3.64 -11.12
C SER A 51 -3.88 2.42 -10.78
N HIS A 52 -4.68 1.96 -11.74
CA HIS A 52 -5.61 0.82 -11.55
C HIS A 52 -4.89 -0.48 -11.14
N GLU A 53 -3.72 -0.76 -11.71
CA GLU A 53 -2.94 -1.95 -11.36
C GLU A 53 -2.54 -1.96 -9.87
N ILE A 54 -2.15 -0.79 -9.34
CA ILE A 54 -1.78 -0.64 -7.94
C ILE A 54 -3.02 -0.78 -7.04
N ALA A 55 -4.15 -0.21 -7.44
CA ALA A 55 -5.41 -0.38 -6.72
C ALA A 55 -5.81 -1.87 -6.63
N ASP A 56 -5.60 -2.65 -7.70
CA ASP A 56 -5.89 -4.08 -7.71
C ASP A 56 -4.93 -4.87 -6.81
N VAL A 57 -3.64 -4.54 -6.81
CA VAL A 57 -2.66 -5.13 -5.86
C VAL A 57 -3.14 -4.90 -4.44
N LEU A 58 -3.46 -3.65 -4.10
CA LEU A 58 -3.91 -3.28 -2.76
C LEU A 58 -5.23 -3.96 -2.39
N LYS A 59 -6.19 -4.10 -3.31
CA LYS A 59 -7.46 -4.82 -3.09
C LYS A 59 -7.23 -6.30 -2.74
N ASN A 60 -6.21 -6.93 -3.32
CA ASN A 60 -5.85 -8.32 -3.07
C ASN A 60 -5.00 -8.54 -1.80
N THR A 61 -4.41 -7.49 -1.21
CA THR A 61 -3.65 -7.62 0.04
C THR A 61 -4.56 -7.99 1.22
N PRO A 62 -4.19 -8.96 2.08
CA PRO A 62 -4.95 -9.29 3.28
C PRO A 62 -5.15 -8.08 4.21
N ALA A 63 -6.29 -8.05 4.92
CA ALA A 63 -6.55 -7.03 5.94
C ALA A 63 -6.93 -7.66 7.28
N HIS A 64 -6.50 -7.05 8.38
CA HIS A 64 -6.88 -7.43 9.75
C HIS A 64 -7.92 -6.45 10.34
#